data_AF-A0A6L9ZL97-F1
#
_entry.id   AF-A0A6L9ZL97-F1
#
_cell.length_a   1.000
_cell.length_b   1.000
_cell.length_c   1.000
_cell.angle_alpha   90.00
_cell.angle_beta   90.00
_cell.angle_gamma   90.00
#
_symmetry.space_group_name_H-M   'P 1'
#
loop_
_entity.id
_entity.type
_entity.pdbx_description
1 polymer ?
#
loop_
_entity_poly.entity_id
_entity_poly.type
_entity_poly.pdbx_seq_one_letter_code
_entity_poly.pdbx_strand_id
1 'polypeptide(L)'
;MRIAIIENREGIQNILKLRYQVLVSEYGYLPKNNSKIITDKYDLHSSTIHIGAFNKNAEIIGSIRVVMNSKIGIPSEDYFDFITIPLPPEYGRPNLNKDVLADLSRLVITKNFCANKLIKSYKLTLSYKLITISNFFAKKSGATVCCAVVNPKLSKLFSLLADRGT
;
A
#
# COMPACT_ATOMS: atom_id res chain seq x y z
N MET A 1 0.40 -2.98 19.39
CA MET A 1 0.46 -3.02 17.91
C MET A 1 1.67 -2.21 17.49
N ARG A 2 2.50 -2.76 16.61
CA ARG A 2 3.74 -2.13 16.14
C ARG A 2 3.70 -2.02 14.62
N ILE A 3 4.26 -0.95 14.06
CA ILE A 3 4.48 -0.80 12.62
C ILE A 3 5.99 -0.72 12.39
N ALA A 4 6.50 -1.42 11.38
CA ALA A 4 7.92 -1.45 11.06
C ALA A 4 8.16 -1.64 9.56
N ILE A 5 9.30 -1.15 9.07
CA ILE A 5 9.83 -1.51 7.76
C ILE A 5 10.32 -2.97 7.82
N ILE A 6 10.08 -3.71 6.74
CA ILE A 6 10.46 -5.10 6.60
C ILE A 6 11.57 -5.21 5.54
N GLU A 7 12.77 -5.54 6.00
CA GLU A 7 13.97 -5.61 5.15
C GLU A 7 14.46 -7.04 4.97
N ASN A 8 14.13 -7.94 5.90
CA ASN A 8 14.57 -9.32 5.85
C ASN A 8 13.68 -10.18 4.96
N ARG A 9 14.29 -11.22 4.36
CA ARG A 9 13.63 -12.13 3.42
C ARG A 9 12.42 -12.83 4.03
N GLU A 10 12.52 -13.25 5.29
CA GLU A 10 11.44 -13.95 6.00
C GLU A 10 10.21 -13.06 6.16
N GLY A 11 10.39 -11.81 6.59
CA GLY A 11 9.32 -10.84 6.75
C GLY A 11 8.66 -10.50 5.42
N ILE A 12 9.44 -10.33 4.35
CA ILE A 12 8.89 -10.13 3.00
C ILE A 12 8.04 -11.35 2.61
N GLN A 13 8.53 -12.57 2.80
CA GLN A 13 7.75 -13.78 2.53
C GLN A 13 6.45 -13.83 3.32
N ASN A 14 6.47 -13.40 4.60
CA ASN A 14 5.27 -13.32 5.43
C ASN A 14 4.27 -12.29 4.90
N ILE A 15 4.73 -11.15 4.35
CA ILE A 15 3.87 -10.20 3.64
C ILE A 15 3.25 -10.82 2.39
N LEU A 16 4.03 -11.53 1.56
CA LEU A 16 3.52 -12.14 0.33
C LEU A 16 2.45 -13.21 0.63
N LYS A 17 2.62 -13.97 1.72
CA LYS A 17 1.62 -14.91 2.25
C LYS A 17 0.38 -14.18 2.79
N LEU A 18 0.56 -13.10 3.56
CA LEU A 18 -0.55 -12.28 4.06
C LEU A 18 -1.39 -11.71 2.91
N ARG A 19 -0.74 -11.22 1.84
CA ARG A 19 -1.44 -10.74 0.64
C ARG A 19 -2.28 -11.83 -0.01
N TYR A 20 -1.75 -13.05 -0.13
CA TYR A 20 -2.53 -14.19 -0.61
C TYR A 20 -3.73 -14.47 0.28
N GLN A 21 -3.51 -14.56 1.60
CA GLN A 21 -4.58 -14.77 2.57
C GLN A 21 -5.69 -13.73 2.39
N VAL A 22 -5.34 -12.45 2.34
CA VAL A 22 -6.33 -11.37 2.22
C VAL A 22 -6.99 -11.39 0.83
N LEU A 23 -6.22 -11.23 -0.25
CA LEU A 23 -6.76 -10.98 -1.58
C LEU A 23 -7.41 -12.21 -2.21
N VAL A 24 -6.97 -13.42 -1.86
CA VAL A 24 -7.52 -14.68 -2.40
C VAL A 24 -8.45 -15.33 -1.38
N SER A 25 -7.94 -15.73 -0.22
CA SER A 25 -8.69 -16.58 0.71
C SER A 25 -9.83 -15.83 1.41
N GLU A 26 -9.58 -14.60 1.87
CA GLU A 26 -10.55 -13.85 2.66
C GLU A 26 -11.56 -13.09 1.79
N TYR A 27 -11.09 -12.36 0.76
CA TYR A 27 -11.95 -11.47 -0.04
C TYR A 27 -12.28 -12.01 -1.43
N GLY A 28 -11.58 -13.03 -1.94
CA GLY A 28 -11.86 -13.61 -3.26
C GLY A 28 -11.66 -12.64 -4.44
N TYR A 29 -10.77 -11.66 -4.30
CA TYR A 29 -10.47 -10.69 -5.36
C TYR A 29 -9.55 -11.24 -6.45
N LEU A 30 -8.76 -12.27 -6.14
CA LEU A 30 -7.82 -12.90 -7.06
C LEU A 30 -8.03 -14.42 -7.09
N PRO A 31 -7.68 -15.10 -8.20
CA PRO A 31 -7.77 -16.55 -8.29
C PRO A 31 -6.77 -17.25 -7.35
N LYS A 32 -7.10 -18.49 -6.97
CA LYS A 32 -6.21 -19.35 -6.19
C LYS A 32 -4.97 -19.71 -7.00
N ASN A 33 -3.84 -19.87 -6.31
CA ASN A 33 -2.60 -20.38 -6.89
C ASN A 33 -1.95 -21.39 -5.94
N ASN A 34 -1.09 -22.25 -6.49
CA ASN A 34 -0.46 -23.35 -5.73
C ASN A 34 0.58 -22.84 -4.72
N SER A 35 1.24 -21.73 -5.03
CA SER A 35 2.33 -21.17 -4.21
C SER A 35 1.83 -20.47 -2.94
N LYS A 36 0.53 -20.16 -2.84
CA LYS A 36 -0.10 -19.45 -1.72
C LYS A 36 0.59 -18.13 -1.36
N ILE A 37 1.13 -17.47 -2.39
CA ILE A 37 1.78 -16.15 -2.30
C ILE A 37 1.28 -15.27 -3.44
N ILE A 38 1.22 -13.96 -3.17
CA ILE A 38 0.97 -12.94 -4.20
C ILE A 38 2.19 -12.05 -4.28
N THR A 39 2.87 -12.08 -5.43
CA THR A 39 4.08 -11.33 -5.73
C THR A 39 3.99 -10.72 -7.13
N ASP A 40 4.71 -9.62 -7.36
CA ASP A 40 4.91 -9.03 -8.68
C ASP A 40 6.37 -8.57 -8.87
N LYS A 41 6.66 -7.97 -10.04
CA LYS A 41 8.02 -7.51 -10.43
C LYS A 41 8.61 -6.44 -9.49
N TYR A 42 7.78 -5.75 -8.71
CA TYR A 42 8.21 -4.68 -7.82
C TYR A 42 8.64 -5.21 -6.44
N ASP A 43 8.14 -6.37 -6.00
CA ASP A 43 8.26 -6.80 -4.61
C ASP A 43 9.70 -7.03 -4.10
N LEU A 44 10.64 -7.35 -4.99
CA LEU A 44 12.05 -7.57 -4.64
C LEU A 44 12.96 -6.47 -5.19
N HIS A 45 12.39 -5.42 -5.79
CA HIS A 45 13.16 -4.34 -6.35
C HIS A 45 13.70 -3.42 -5.25
N SER A 46 14.90 -2.86 -5.45
CA SER A 46 15.56 -2.00 -4.45
C SER A 46 14.84 -0.67 -4.19
N SER A 47 13.96 -0.24 -5.09
CA SER A 47 13.10 0.93 -4.90
C SER A 47 11.85 0.66 -4.07
N THR A 48 11.67 -0.58 -3.60
CA THR A 48 10.47 -1.01 -2.86
C THR A 48 10.74 -1.08 -1.36
N ILE A 49 9.85 -0.46 -0.60
CA ILE A 49 9.82 -0.52 0.86
C ILE A 49 8.54 -1.26 1.27
N HIS A 50 8.70 -2.33 2.04
CA HIS A 50 7.58 -3.05 2.64
C HIS A 50 7.38 -2.59 4.08
N ILE A 51 6.15 -2.27 4.43
CA ILE A 51 5.79 -1.84 5.78
C ILE A 51 4.76 -2.81 6.34
N GLY A 52 5.08 -3.41 7.49
CA GLY A 52 4.24 -4.38 8.18
C GLY A 52 3.65 -3.82 9.47
N ALA A 53 2.42 -4.19 9.77
CA ALA A 53 1.76 -3.99 11.05
C ALA A 53 1.67 -5.31 11.81
N PHE A 54 2.05 -5.29 13.09
CA PHE A 54 2.15 -6.46 13.95
C PHE A 54 1.22 -6.36 15.15
N ASN A 55 0.60 -7.48 15.51
CA ASN A 55 -0.18 -7.60 16.74
C ASN A 55 0.75 -7.75 17.97
N LYS A 56 0.17 -8.05 19.14
CA LYS A 56 0.93 -8.22 20.39
C LYS A 56 1.80 -9.48 20.39
N ASN A 57 1.48 -10.47 19.56
CA ASN A 57 2.18 -11.74 19.43
C ASN A 57 3.24 -11.72 18.32
N ALA A 58 3.60 -10.52 17.82
CA ALA A 58 4.50 -10.33 16.68
C ALA A 58 4.03 -10.98 15.36
N GLU A 59 2.74 -11.28 15.22
CA GLU A 59 2.17 -11.76 13.96
C GLU A 59 1.79 -10.58 13.08
N ILE A 60 2.06 -10.70 11.77
CA ILE A 60 1.71 -9.67 10.80
C ILE A 60 0.20 -9.69 10.54
N ILE A 61 -0.46 -8.54 10.75
CA ILE A 61 -1.91 -8.36 10.62
C ILE A 61 -2.29 -7.40 9.50
N GLY A 62 -1.32 -6.67 8.97
CA GLY A 62 -1.51 -5.78 7.84
C GLY A 62 -0.18 -5.40 7.20
N SER A 63 -0.23 -4.96 5.96
CA SER A 63 0.94 -4.45 5.26
C SER A 63 0.53 -3.44 4.20
N ILE A 64 1.48 -2.59 3.82
CA ILE A 64 1.41 -1.70 2.67
C ILE A 64 2.80 -1.64 2.03
N ARG A 65 2.85 -1.37 0.73
CA ARG A 65 4.06 -1.25 -0.05
C ARG A 65 4.22 0.19 -0.54
N VAL A 66 5.44 0.71 -0.45
CA VAL A 66 5.87 1.92 -1.13
C VAL A 66 6.80 1.51 -2.26
N VAL A 67 6.55 1.97 -3.48
CA VAL A 67 7.47 1.78 -4.62
C VAL A 67 7.90 3.15 -5.10
N MET A 68 9.17 3.49 -4.92
CA MET A 68 9.74 4.72 -5.47
C MET A 68 9.89 4.56 -6.98
N ASN A 69 9.62 5.64 -7.73
CA ASN A 69 9.79 5.63 -9.18
C ASN A 69 11.23 5.28 -9.56
N SER A 70 11.37 4.42 -10.56
CA SER A 70 12.64 3.89 -11.02
C SER A 70 12.51 3.43 -12.47
N LYS A 71 13.57 2.85 -13.04
CA LYS A 71 13.54 2.37 -14.44
C LYS A 71 12.49 1.28 -14.71
N ILE A 72 12.03 0.56 -13.68
CA ILE A 72 10.98 -0.45 -13.81
C ILE A 72 9.56 0.13 -13.70
N GLY A 73 9.45 1.46 -13.51
CA GLY A 73 8.20 2.18 -13.31
C GLY A 73 7.61 2.02 -11.92
N ILE A 74 6.33 2.33 -11.79
CA ILE A 74 5.52 2.15 -10.57
C ILE A 74 4.23 1.37 -10.87
N PRO A 75 3.67 0.63 -9.89
CA PRO A 75 2.46 -0.16 -10.10
C PRO A 75 1.25 0.60 -10.68
N SER A 76 1.07 1.87 -10.31
CA SER A 76 -0.05 2.66 -10.82
C SER A 76 0.01 2.91 -12.34
N GLU A 77 1.18 2.84 -12.96
CA GLU A 77 1.34 3.01 -14.42
C GLU A 77 0.68 1.88 -15.22
N ASP A 78 0.46 0.71 -14.60
CA ASP A 78 -0.28 -0.40 -15.23
C ASP A 78 -1.79 -0.08 -15.38
N TYR A 79 -2.30 0.96 -14.70
CA TYR A 79 -3.72 1.32 -14.67
C TYR A 79 -4.02 2.74 -15.14
N PHE A 80 -3.05 3.65 -15.00
CA PHE A 80 -3.23 5.05 -15.33
C PHE A 80 -1.99 5.59 -16.04
N ASP A 81 -2.22 6.27 -17.17
CA ASP A 81 -1.15 6.96 -17.88
C ASP A 81 -1.00 8.38 -17.32
N PHE A 82 -0.06 8.52 -16.38
CA PHE A 82 0.28 9.81 -15.76
C PHE A 82 0.94 10.80 -16.72
N ILE A 83 1.39 10.34 -17.89
CA ILE A 83 2.14 11.13 -18.87
C ILE A 83 1.17 11.75 -19.88
N THR A 84 0.22 10.96 -20.39
CA THR A 84 -0.63 11.37 -21.51
C THR A 84 -2.03 11.80 -21.08
N ILE A 85 -2.55 11.35 -19.93
CA ILE A 85 -3.91 11.69 -19.52
C ILE A 85 -3.91 13.00 -18.71
N PRO A 86 -4.64 14.03 -19.16
CA PRO A 86 -4.83 15.24 -18.37
C PRO A 86 -5.60 14.92 -17.09
N LEU A 87 -4.92 14.96 -15.94
CA LEU A 87 -5.61 14.93 -14.64
C LEU A 87 -6.43 16.23 -14.46
N PRO A 88 -7.60 16.15 -13.80
CA PRO A 88 -8.38 17.34 -13.47
C PRO A 88 -7.55 18.31 -12.61
N PRO A 89 -7.65 19.63 -12.85
CA PRO A 89 -6.78 20.63 -12.23
C PRO A 89 -6.84 20.64 -10.69
N GLU A 90 -7.97 20.25 -10.10
CA GLU A 90 -8.17 20.13 -8.66
C GLU A 90 -7.37 19.01 -7.98
N TYR A 91 -6.89 18.02 -8.74
CA TYR A 91 -6.14 16.89 -8.18
C TYR A 91 -4.61 17.08 -8.20
N GLY A 92 -4.13 18.21 -8.73
CA GLY A 92 -2.71 18.48 -8.91
C GLY A 92 -2.09 17.55 -9.96
N ARG A 93 -1.50 18.12 -11.01
CA ARG A 93 -0.72 17.31 -11.96
C ARG A 93 0.68 17.11 -11.37
N PRO A 94 1.18 15.86 -11.23
CA PRO A 94 2.59 15.67 -11.04
C PRO A 94 3.32 16.25 -12.25
N ASN A 95 4.19 17.21 -12.01
CA ASN A 95 5.11 17.73 -13.00
C ASN A 95 6.25 16.73 -13.14
N LEU A 96 6.18 15.83 -14.12
CA LEU A 96 7.16 14.75 -14.30
C LEU A 96 8.61 15.22 -14.48
N ASN A 97 8.84 16.50 -14.79
CA ASN A 97 10.18 17.09 -14.87
C ASN A 97 10.73 17.57 -13.52
N LYS A 98 9.88 17.65 -12.49
CA LYS A 98 10.21 18.18 -11.14
C LYS A 98 9.84 17.21 -10.03
N ASP A 99 8.81 16.40 -10.24
CA ASP A 99 8.23 15.54 -9.23
C ASP A 99 8.85 14.16 -9.24
N VAL A 100 9.14 13.68 -8.04
CA VAL A 100 9.58 12.31 -7.79
C VAL A 100 8.35 11.56 -7.30
N LEU A 101 7.90 10.60 -8.11
CA LEU A 101 6.73 9.80 -7.80
C LEU A 101 7.07 8.65 -6.85
N ALA A 102 6.14 8.35 -5.95
CA ALA A 102 6.08 7.10 -5.23
C ALA A 102 4.67 6.51 -5.33
N ASP A 103 4.60 5.18 -5.38
CA ASP A 103 3.34 4.45 -5.40
C ASP A 103 3.09 3.79 -4.06
N LEU A 104 1.88 3.98 -3.54
CA LEU A 104 1.36 3.26 -2.40
C LEU A 104 0.44 2.15 -2.90
N SER A 105 0.91 0.91 -2.82
CA SER A 105 0.16 -0.26 -3.28
C SER A 105 0.08 -1.35 -2.23
N ARG A 106 -0.75 -2.36 -2.51
CA ARG A 106 -0.86 -3.61 -1.73
C ARG A 106 -1.21 -3.39 -0.25
N LEU A 107 -2.00 -2.35 0.05
CA LEU A 107 -2.61 -2.19 1.37
C LEU A 107 -3.54 -3.37 1.66
N VAL A 108 -3.15 -4.22 2.60
CA VAL A 108 -3.91 -5.40 3.04
C VAL A 108 -3.99 -5.45 4.55
N ILE A 109 -5.14 -5.84 5.09
CA ILE A 109 -5.37 -6.07 6.52
C ILE A 109 -6.28 -7.29 6.66
N THR A 110 -5.87 -8.28 7.45
CA THR A 110 -6.62 -9.52 7.66
C THR A 110 -7.96 -9.27 8.36
N LYS A 111 -9.00 -10.02 7.97
CA LYS A 111 -10.29 -10.09 8.67
C LYS A 111 -10.14 -10.54 10.12
N ASN A 112 -9.15 -11.38 10.44
CA ASN A 112 -8.94 -11.94 11.78
C ASN A 112 -8.59 -10.86 12.81
N PHE A 113 -8.08 -9.71 12.38
CA PHE A 113 -7.86 -8.55 13.26
C PHE A 113 -9.16 -7.96 13.80
N CYS A 114 -10.28 -8.14 13.10
CA CYS A 114 -11.60 -7.60 13.46
C CYS A 114 -12.56 -8.67 14.04
N ALA A 115 -12.05 -9.79 14.54
CA ALA A 115 -12.87 -10.90 15.05
C ALA A 115 -13.86 -10.45 16.15
N ASN A 116 -13.55 -9.39 16.90
CA ASN A 116 -14.51 -8.71 17.77
C ASN A 116 -15.33 -7.67 16.98
N LYS A 117 -16.60 -8.00 16.69
CA LYS A 117 -17.58 -7.22 15.91
C LYS A 117 -17.76 -5.76 16.33
N LEU A 118 -17.34 -5.39 17.55
CA LEU A 118 -17.54 -4.05 18.11
C LEU A 118 -16.79 -2.94 17.37
N ILE A 119 -15.82 -3.23 16.47
CA ILE A 119 -14.88 -2.16 16.10
C ILE A 119 -14.37 -2.19 14.65
N LYS A 120 -15.27 -1.92 13.69
CA LYS A 120 -14.90 -1.52 12.32
C LYS A 120 -13.88 -0.36 12.28
N SER A 121 -13.84 0.49 13.31
CA SER A 121 -12.94 1.64 13.39
C SER A 121 -11.46 1.27 13.57
N TYR A 122 -11.10 0.06 14.05
CA TYR A 122 -9.68 -0.32 14.14
C TYR A 122 -9.06 -0.61 12.78
N LYS A 123 -9.79 -1.24 11.84
CA LYS A 123 -9.28 -1.47 10.47
C LYS A 123 -9.03 -0.15 9.75
N LEU A 124 -9.95 0.80 9.91
CA LEU A 124 -9.82 2.15 9.36
C LEU A 124 -8.63 2.88 9.98
N THR A 125 -8.52 2.85 11.32
CA THR A 125 -7.40 3.45 12.06
C THR A 125 -6.06 2.83 11.65
N LEU A 126 -5.98 1.51 11.47
CA LEU A 126 -4.77 0.84 11.02
C LEU A 126 -4.43 1.20 9.58
N SER A 127 -5.43 1.24 8.70
CA SER A 127 -5.25 1.68 7.31
C SER A 127 -4.68 3.09 7.26
N TYR A 128 -5.27 4.01 8.03
CA TYR A 128 -4.79 5.40 8.16
C TYR A 128 -3.33 5.44 8.62
N LYS A 129 -2.99 4.73 9.71
CA LYS A 129 -1.62 4.69 10.25
C LYS A 129 -0.61 4.14 9.22
N LEU A 130 -0.97 3.07 8.50
CA LEU A 130 -0.12 2.51 7.46
C LEU A 130 0.09 3.50 6.31
N ILE A 131 -0.98 4.16 5.83
CA ILE A 131 -0.88 5.16 4.77
C ILE A 131 -0.03 6.36 5.21
N THR A 132 -0.28 6.91 6.41
CA THR A 132 0.49 8.05 6.94
C THR A 132 1.98 7.74 7.07
N ILE A 133 2.32 6.58 7.64
CA ILE A 133 3.73 6.16 7.78
C ILE A 133 4.36 5.91 6.41
N SER A 134 3.61 5.35 5.46
CA SER A 134 4.09 5.14 4.09
C SER A 134 4.38 6.44 3.37
N ASN A 135 3.47 7.42 3.46
CA ASN A 135 3.68 8.77 2.94
C ASN A 135 4.91 9.43 3.57
N PHE A 136 5.07 9.30 4.89
CA PHE A 136 6.25 9.82 5.58
C PHE A 136 7.55 9.23 5.01
N PHE A 137 7.61 7.90 4.82
CA PHE A 137 8.79 7.25 4.26
C PHE A 137 9.01 7.62 2.80
N ALA A 138 7.96 7.66 1.97
CA ALA A 138 8.06 8.10 0.59
C ALA A 138 8.65 9.52 0.49
N LYS A 139 8.11 10.47 1.27
CA LYS A 139 8.62 11.86 1.32
C LYS A 139 10.05 11.93 1.84
N LYS A 140 10.39 11.18 2.89
CA LYS A 140 11.76 11.10 3.40
C LYS A 140 12.74 10.52 2.38
N SER A 141 12.28 9.61 1.52
CA SER A 141 13.03 9.04 0.40
C SER A 141 13.06 9.94 -0.84
N GLY A 142 12.51 11.16 -0.75
CA GLY A 142 12.56 12.17 -1.81
C GLY A 142 11.32 12.26 -2.70
N ALA A 143 10.25 11.49 -2.44
CA ALA A 143 9.02 11.61 -3.19
C ALA A 143 8.35 12.96 -2.94
N THR A 144 7.95 13.64 -4.00
CA THR A 144 7.14 14.86 -3.91
C THR A 144 5.66 14.55 -4.05
N VAL A 145 5.32 13.48 -4.78
CA VAL A 145 3.95 13.05 -5.05
C VAL A 145 3.82 11.56 -4.77
N CYS A 146 2.76 11.19 -4.04
CA CYS A 146 2.39 9.80 -3.80
C CYS A 146 1.11 9.45 -4.56
N CYS A 147 1.13 8.36 -5.32
CA CYS A 147 0.01 7.87 -6.13
C CYS A 147 -0.50 6.55 -5.55
N ALA A 148 -1.80 6.28 -5.70
CA ALA A 148 -2.38 4.99 -5.33
C ALA A 148 -3.61 4.70 -6.18
N VAL A 149 -3.67 3.50 -6.75
CA VAL A 149 -4.91 2.99 -7.37
C VAL A 149 -5.77 2.38 -6.28
N VAL A 150 -6.93 3.00 -6.03
CA VAL A 150 -7.81 2.63 -4.92
C VAL A 150 -9.13 2.08 -5.43
N ASN A 151 -9.66 1.06 -4.75
CA ASN A 151 -11.03 0.63 -4.99
C ASN A 151 -11.96 1.82 -4.64
N PRO A 152 -12.90 2.21 -5.51
CA PRO A 152 -13.81 3.34 -5.25
C PRO A 152 -14.58 3.23 -3.93
N LYS A 153 -14.80 2.02 -3.41
CA LYS A 153 -15.42 1.80 -2.09
C LYS A 153 -14.58 2.34 -0.93
N LEU A 154 -13.29 2.61 -1.16
CA LEU A 154 -12.35 3.19 -0.20
C LEU A 154 -12.09 4.69 -0.44
N SER A 155 -12.72 5.32 -1.44
CA SER A 155 -12.48 6.71 -1.83
C SER A 155 -12.61 7.69 -0.66
N LYS A 156 -13.64 7.52 0.19
CA LYS A 156 -13.87 8.36 1.39
C LYS A 156 -12.68 8.40 2.36
N LEU A 157 -11.95 7.28 2.53
CA LEU A 157 -10.76 7.26 3.39
C LEU A 157 -9.64 8.12 2.82
N PHE A 158 -9.45 8.07 1.50
CA PHE A 158 -8.41 8.84 0.81
C PHE A 158 -8.77 10.33 0.71
N SER A 159 -10.04 10.69 0.54
CA SER A 159 -10.49 12.09 0.63
C SER A 159 -10.19 12.69 2.01
N LEU A 160 -10.48 11.97 3.10
CA LEU A 160 -10.15 12.39 4.47
C LEU A 160 -8.65 12.58 4.72
N LEU A 161 -7.81 11.85 3.98
CA LEU A 161 -6.34 11.94 4.07
C LEU A 161 -5.82 13.14 3.26
N ALA A 162 -6.37 13.38 2.07
CA ALA A 162 -6.02 14.50 1.21
C ALA A 162 -6.34 15.85 1.88
N ASP A 163 -7.51 15.97 2.53
CA ASP A 163 -7.93 17.21 3.21
C ASP A 163 -7.07 17.55 4.44
N ARG A 164 -6.31 16.59 4.98
CA ARG A 164 -5.49 16.77 6.20
C ARG A 164 -4.03 17.09 5.92
N GLY A 165 -3.65 17.33 4.66
CA GLY A 165 -2.32 17.84 4.31
C GLY A 165 -1.15 16.95 4.76
N THR A 166 -1.30 15.62 4.67
CA THR A 166 -0.19 14.69 4.97
C THR A 166 0.84 14.62 3.86
#